data_AF-A0A2H0G9F6-F1
#
_entry.id   AF-A0A2H0G9F6-F1
#
_cell.length_a   1.000
_cell.length_b   1.000
_cell.length_c   1.000
_cell.angle_alpha   90.00
_cell.angle_beta   90.00
_cell.angle_gamma   90.00
#
_symmetry.space_group_name_H-M   'P 1'
#
loop_
_entity.id
_entity.type
_entity.pdbx_description
1 polymer ?
#
loop_
_entity_poly.entity_id
_entity_poly.type
_entity_poly.pdbx_seq_one_letter_code
_entity_poly.pdbx_strand_id
1 'polypeptide(L)'
;MEKITNITELNAAILLLENKQYEEELLLKEQFKITYESLKPLNFIRSTFKELVTAPDFKEDLLNTSISLAVGYFSKKLAVGSTNNPFKQILGSFLQMGVTSIVSKNSDNIRTKFMDIVSILFQKKEKELYK
;
A
#
# COMPACT_ATOMS: atom_id res chain seq x y z
N MET A 1 42.56 -35.67 -27.49
CA MET A 1 43.72 -35.32 -26.63
C MET A 1 44.93 -35.97 -27.25
N GLU A 2 45.94 -35.18 -27.61
CA GLU A 2 47.22 -35.73 -28.03
C GLU A 2 47.83 -36.53 -26.86
N LYS A 3 48.50 -37.64 -27.18
CA LYS A 3 49.19 -38.44 -26.16
C LYS A 3 50.43 -37.68 -25.73
N ILE A 4 50.50 -37.35 -24.44
CA ILE A 4 51.71 -36.80 -23.82
C ILE A 4 52.74 -37.93 -23.74
N THR A 5 53.90 -37.73 -24.37
CA THR A 5 54.97 -38.74 -24.48
C THR A 5 56.27 -38.32 -23.80
N ASN A 6 56.42 -37.04 -23.43
CA ASN A 6 57.60 -36.54 -22.74
C ASN A 6 57.25 -35.51 -21.64
N ILE A 7 58.23 -35.21 -20.77
CA ILE A 7 58.06 -34.31 -19.61
C ILE A 7 57.77 -32.87 -20.04
N THR A 8 58.30 -32.42 -21.18
CA THR A 8 58.08 -31.06 -21.70
C THR A 8 56.63 -30.86 -22.12
N GLU A 9 56.05 -31.84 -22.83
CA GLU A 9 54.63 -31.88 -23.19
C GLU A 9 53.74 -31.96 -21.96
N LEU A 10 54.17 -32.71 -20.92
CA LEU A 10 53.44 -32.79 -19.65
C LEU A 10 53.36 -31.42 -18.97
N ASN A 11 54.49 -30.71 -18.85
CA ASN A 11 54.51 -29.38 -18.22
C ASN A 11 53.72 -28.35 -19.03
N ALA A 12 53.78 -28.41 -20.36
CA ALA A 12 52.97 -27.54 -21.22
C ALA A 12 51.46 -27.82 -21.05
N ALA A 13 51.08 -29.10 -20.94
CA ALA A 13 49.69 -29.49 -20.69
C ALA A 13 49.21 -29.04 -19.30
N ILE A 14 50.06 -29.15 -18.27
CA ILE A 14 49.75 -28.66 -16.91
C ILE A 14 49.50 -27.15 -16.96
N LEU A 15 50.40 -26.38 -17.56
CA LEU A 15 50.27 -24.92 -17.64
C LEU A 15 49.01 -24.50 -18.44
N LEU A 16 48.68 -25.23 -19.50
CA LEU A 16 47.45 -25.00 -20.25
C LEU A 16 46.21 -25.28 -19.40
N LEU A 17 46.20 -26.39 -18.65
CA LEU A 17 45.10 -26.76 -17.76
C LEU A 17 44.94 -25.79 -16.60
N GLU A 18 46.03 -25.28 -16.03
CA GLU A 18 46.00 -24.26 -14.98
C GLU A 18 45.40 -22.94 -15.47
N ASN A 19 45.82 -22.47 -16.66
CA ASN A 19 45.22 -21.29 -17.27
C ASN A 19 43.73 -21.48 -17.56
N LYS A 20 43.37 -22.65 -18.11
CA LYS A 20 41.97 -22.99 -18.37
C LYS A 20 41.15 -23.03 -17.08
N GLN A 21 41.67 -23.63 -16.02
CA GLN A 21 41.01 -23.69 -14.72
C GLN A 21 40.80 -22.28 -14.15
N TYR A 22 41.79 -21.40 -14.27
CA TYR A 22 41.68 -20.02 -13.82
C TYR A 22 40.58 -19.24 -14.58
N GLU A 23 40.52 -19.38 -15.90
CA GLU A 23 39.46 -18.77 -16.72
C GLU A 23 38.07 -19.30 -16.36
N GLU A 24 37.95 -20.62 -16.19
CA GLU A 24 36.69 -21.27 -15.80
C GLU A 24 36.23 -20.82 -14.41
N GLU A 25 37.15 -20.66 -13.45
CA GLU A 25 36.85 -20.15 -12.11
C GLU A 25 36.34 -18.72 -12.16
N LEU A 26 36.95 -17.86 -12.98
CA LEU A 26 36.57 -16.46 -13.13
C LEU A 26 35.16 -16.34 -13.74
N LEU A 27 34.89 -17.09 -14.80
CA LEU A 27 33.55 -17.17 -15.42
C LEU A 27 32.50 -17.70 -14.44
N LEU A 28 32.82 -18.73 -13.66
CA LEU A 28 31.90 -19.29 -12.67
C LEU A 28 31.54 -18.25 -11.59
N LYS A 29 32.53 -17.50 -11.09
CA LYS A 29 32.31 -16.42 -10.11
C LYS A 29 31.41 -15.31 -10.67
N GLU A 30 31.61 -14.94 -11.93
CA GLU A 30 30.80 -13.91 -12.58
C GLU A 30 29.35 -14.37 -12.78
N GLN A 31 29.15 -15.60 -13.29
CA GLN A 31 27.81 -16.18 -13.45
C GLN A 31 27.11 -16.38 -12.11
N PHE A 32 27.84 -16.79 -11.07
CA PHE A 32 27.29 -16.89 -9.72
C PHE A 32 26.81 -15.53 -9.21
N LYS A 33 27.60 -14.46 -9.41
CA LYS A 33 27.23 -13.10 -9.02
C LYS A 33 25.97 -12.63 -9.77
N ILE A 34 25.91 -12.82 -11.08
CA ILE A 34 24.73 -12.46 -11.90
C ILE A 34 23.50 -13.21 -11.42
N THR A 35 23.62 -14.52 -11.21
CA THR A 35 22.53 -15.37 -10.74
C THR A 35 22.08 -14.92 -9.34
N TYR A 36 23.00 -14.71 -8.41
CA TYR A 36 22.70 -14.23 -7.07
C TYR A 36 21.99 -12.88 -7.08
N GLU A 37 22.48 -11.92 -7.87
CA GLU A 37 21.81 -10.63 -8.05
C GLU A 37 20.42 -10.82 -8.66
N SER A 38 20.25 -11.65 -9.69
CA SER A 38 18.94 -11.91 -10.31
C SER A 38 17.93 -12.53 -9.35
N LEU A 39 18.39 -13.36 -8.41
CA LEU A 39 17.56 -14.01 -7.40
C LEU A 39 17.18 -13.07 -6.23
N LYS A 40 17.78 -11.89 -6.13
CA LYS A 40 17.40 -10.93 -5.09
C LYS A 40 15.95 -10.50 -5.27
N PRO A 41 15.09 -10.61 -4.24
CA PRO A 41 13.68 -10.22 -4.30
C PRO A 41 13.46 -8.79 -4.80
N LEU A 42 14.38 -7.88 -4.47
CA LEU A 42 14.39 -6.49 -4.93
C LEU A 42 14.40 -6.36 -6.46
N ASN A 43 15.13 -7.21 -7.17
CA ASN A 43 15.21 -7.15 -8.64
C ASN A 43 13.91 -7.66 -9.28
N PHE A 44 13.25 -8.66 -8.68
CA PHE A 44 11.91 -9.09 -9.08
C PHE A 44 10.83 -8.05 -8.80
N ILE A 45 10.86 -7.39 -7.64
CA ILE A 45 9.91 -6.32 -7.31
C ILE A 45 10.09 -5.16 -8.29
N ARG A 46 11.32 -4.82 -8.65
CA ARG A 46 11.59 -3.72 -9.58
C ARG A 46 11.10 -4.02 -10.99
N SER A 47 11.30 -5.23 -11.50
CA SER A 47 10.82 -5.62 -12.83
C SER A 47 9.30 -5.71 -12.87
N THR A 48 8.69 -6.40 -11.91
CA THR A 48 7.22 -6.54 -11.81
C THR A 48 6.53 -5.21 -11.60
N PHE A 49 7.03 -4.33 -10.74
CA PHE A 49 6.45 -3.00 -10.53
C PHE A 49 6.57 -2.12 -11.78
N LYS A 50 7.66 -2.24 -12.53
CA LYS A 50 7.84 -1.53 -13.80
C LYS A 50 6.85 -2.02 -14.86
N GLU A 51 6.65 -3.33 -14.99
CA GLU A 51 5.65 -3.94 -15.87
C GLU A 51 4.23 -3.55 -15.48
N LEU A 52 3.89 -3.65 -14.18
CA LEU A 52 2.58 -3.27 -13.66
C LEU A 52 2.28 -1.79 -13.95
N VAL A 53 3.21 -0.87 -13.68
CA VAL A 53 2.98 0.56 -13.94
C VAL A 53 2.91 0.92 -15.44
N THR A 54 3.48 0.09 -16.32
CA THR A 54 3.37 0.30 -17.78
C THR A 54 2.14 -0.36 -18.39
N ALA A 55 1.50 -1.31 -17.71
CA ALA A 55 0.23 -1.90 -18.15
C ALA A 55 -0.90 -0.84 -18.16
N PRO A 56 -1.67 -0.70 -19.26
CA PRO A 56 -2.75 0.29 -19.37
C PRO A 56 -3.81 0.13 -18.27
N ASP A 57 -4.23 -1.11 -18.00
CA ASP A 57 -5.31 -1.43 -17.06
C ASP A 57 -4.93 -1.12 -15.61
N PHE A 58 -3.66 -1.33 -15.25
CA PHE A 58 -3.18 -1.12 -13.89
C PHE A 58 -3.11 0.37 -13.51
N LYS A 59 -2.92 1.28 -14.48
CA LYS A 59 -2.93 2.72 -14.19
C LYS A 59 -4.32 3.17 -13.71
N GLU A 60 -5.37 2.66 -14.33
CA GLU A 60 -6.74 3.00 -13.97
C GLU A 60 -7.10 2.41 -12.59
N ASP A 61 -6.74 1.15 -12.33
CA ASP A 61 -6.93 0.51 -11.03
C ASP A 61 -6.13 1.18 -9.91
N LEU A 62 -4.89 1.60 -10.17
CA LEU A 62 -4.06 2.33 -9.21
C LEU A 62 -4.65 3.71 -8.91
N LEU A 63 -5.14 4.42 -9.93
CA LEU A 63 -5.82 5.70 -9.75
C LEU A 63 -7.09 5.52 -8.89
N ASN A 64 -7.95 4.57 -9.24
CA ASN A 64 -9.18 4.27 -8.49
C ASN A 64 -8.90 3.85 -7.04
N THR A 65 -7.86 3.04 -6.82
CA THR A 65 -7.42 2.62 -5.48
C THR A 65 -6.89 3.82 -4.69
N SER A 66 -6.07 4.68 -5.31
CA SER A 66 -5.53 5.87 -4.66
C SER A 66 -6.61 6.88 -4.27
N ILE A 67 -7.62 7.06 -5.12
CA ILE A 67 -8.79 7.88 -4.86
C ILE A 67 -9.58 7.28 -3.70
N SER A 68 -9.81 5.97 -3.70
CA SER A 68 -10.53 5.27 -2.64
C SER A 68 -9.82 5.38 -1.29
N LEU A 69 -8.48 5.30 -1.28
CA LEU A 69 -7.65 5.51 -0.08
C LEU A 69 -7.68 6.97 0.39
N ALA A 70 -7.61 7.93 -0.54
CA ALA A 70 -7.70 9.35 -0.21
C ALA A 70 -9.07 9.68 0.38
N VAL A 71 -10.14 9.24 -0.27
CA VAL A 71 -11.52 9.38 0.21
C VAL A 71 -11.70 8.70 1.56
N GLY A 72 -11.17 7.48 1.75
CA GLY A 72 -11.21 6.78 3.03
C GLY A 72 -10.45 7.52 4.14
N TYR A 73 -9.28 8.08 3.84
CA TYR A 73 -8.49 8.89 4.77
C TYR A 73 -9.21 10.18 5.15
N PHE A 74 -9.73 10.93 4.17
CA PHE A 74 -10.50 12.14 4.42
C PHE A 74 -11.80 11.85 5.17
N SER A 75 -12.52 10.78 4.81
CA SER A 75 -13.71 10.31 5.52
C SER A 75 -13.40 10.00 6.98
N LYS A 76 -12.33 9.24 7.26
CA LYS A 76 -11.87 8.97 8.62
C LYS A 76 -11.51 10.25 9.38
N LYS A 77 -10.81 11.17 8.72
CA LYS A 77 -10.39 12.45 9.30
C LYS A 77 -11.58 13.37 9.63
N LEU A 78 -12.63 13.35 8.81
CA LEU A 78 -13.85 14.13 9.00
C LEU A 78 -14.78 13.49 10.05
N ALA A 79 -14.99 12.17 9.99
CA ALA A 79 -15.90 11.46 10.89
C ALA A 79 -15.38 11.37 12.33
N VAL A 80 -14.06 11.20 12.50
CA VAL A 80 -13.46 10.98 13.83
C VAL A 80 -12.77 12.25 14.37
N GLY A 81 -12.64 13.28 13.55
CA GLY A 81 -11.84 14.47 13.84
C GLY A 81 -10.34 14.15 13.87
N SER A 82 -9.50 15.19 13.73
CA SER A 82 -8.04 15.07 13.71
C SER A 82 -7.43 14.72 15.09
N THR A 83 -7.93 13.70 15.77
CA THR A 83 -7.36 13.24 17.04
C THR A 83 -6.36 12.12 16.80
N ASN A 84 -5.08 12.39 17.08
CA ASN A 84 -4.01 11.40 17.04
C ASN A 84 -4.07 10.38 18.21
N ASN A 85 -5.08 10.50 19.10
CA ASN A 85 -5.19 9.62 20.26
C ASN A 85 -6.29 8.56 20.03
N PRO A 86 -5.94 7.28 19.79
CA PRO A 86 -6.90 6.20 19.56
C PRO A 86 -7.87 6.01 20.73
N PHE A 87 -7.48 6.35 21.96
CA PHE A 87 -8.36 6.30 23.13
C PHE A 87 -9.54 7.28 23.03
N LYS A 88 -9.30 8.48 22.49
CA LYS A 88 -10.37 9.48 22.28
C LYS A 88 -11.37 9.03 21.21
N GLN A 89 -10.91 8.28 20.20
CA GLN A 89 -11.78 7.72 19.16
C GLN A 89 -12.71 6.64 19.74
N ILE A 90 -12.15 5.77 20.58
CA ILE A 90 -12.91 4.72 21.27
C ILE A 90 -13.94 5.34 22.21
N LEU A 91 -13.55 6.31 23.03
CA LEU A 91 -14.47 7.02 23.92
C LEU A 91 -15.55 7.79 23.16
N GLY A 92 -15.21 8.44 22.05
CA GLY A 92 -16.18 9.11 21.18
C GLY A 92 -17.20 8.13 20.61
N SER A 93 -16.76 6.93 20.20
CA SER A 93 -17.65 5.87 19.71
C SER A 93 -18.58 5.35 20.80
N PHE A 94 -18.09 5.15 22.03
CA PHE A 94 -18.93 4.75 23.16
C PHE A 94 -19.93 5.85 23.55
N LEU A 95 -19.52 7.11 23.55
CA LEU A 95 -20.40 8.26 23.78
C LEU A 95 -21.48 8.34 22.70
N GLN A 96 -21.11 8.21 21.43
CA GLN A 96 -22.06 8.17 20.31
C GLN A 96 -23.05 7.01 20.47
N MET A 97 -22.59 5.82 20.87
CA MET A 97 -23.46 4.67 21.08
C MET A 97 -24.42 4.88 22.27
N GLY A 98 -23.95 5.52 23.34
CA GLY A 98 -24.76 5.90 24.50
C GLY A 98 -25.82 6.93 24.16
N VAL A 99 -25.44 8.03 23.49
CA VAL A 99 -26.38 9.07 23.03
C VAL A 99 -27.39 8.48 22.06
N THR A 100 -26.95 7.68 21.08
CA THR A 100 -27.83 7.02 20.11
C THR A 100 -28.83 6.09 20.78
N SER A 101 -28.42 5.36 21.83
CA SER A 101 -29.31 4.47 22.58
C SER A 101 -30.35 5.21 23.41
N ILE A 102 -30.01 6.38 23.95
CA ILE A 102 -30.96 7.23 24.70
C ILE A 102 -31.93 7.91 23.74
N VAL A 103 -31.43 8.38 22.60
CA VAL A 103 -32.23 9.03 21.55
C VAL A 103 -33.19 8.04 20.91
N SER A 104 -32.76 6.81 20.60
CA SER A 104 -33.62 5.79 20.00
C SER A 104 -34.75 5.35 20.93
N LYS A 105 -34.49 5.23 22.23
CA LYS A 105 -35.51 4.89 23.24
C LYS A 105 -36.53 6.00 23.50
N ASN A 106 -36.17 7.26 23.26
CA ASN A 106 -37.05 8.42 23.41
C ASN A 106 -37.38 9.09 22.07
N SER A 107 -37.26 8.34 20.98
CA SER A 107 -37.34 8.79 19.58
C SER A 107 -38.54 9.70 19.34
N ASP A 108 -39.72 9.30 19.79
CA ASP A 108 -40.97 10.01 19.48
C ASP A 108 -41.06 11.37 20.19
N ASN A 109 -40.60 11.45 21.44
CA ASN A 109 -40.55 12.68 22.23
C ASN A 109 -39.45 13.64 21.76
N ILE A 110 -38.33 13.10 21.28
CA ILE A 110 -37.22 13.91 20.73
C ILE A 110 -37.60 14.42 19.35
N ARG A 111 -38.24 13.57 18.53
CA ARG A 111 -38.72 13.95 17.20
C ARG A 111 -39.77 15.06 17.28
N THR A 112 -40.74 14.97 18.19
CA THR A 112 -41.74 16.04 18.38
C THR A 112 -41.09 17.34 18.85
N LYS A 113 -40.25 17.32 19.90
CA LYS A 113 -39.51 18.52 20.36
C LYS A 113 -38.60 19.11 19.27
N PHE A 114 -37.96 18.27 18.46
CA PHE A 114 -37.14 18.71 17.34
C PHE A 114 -38.00 19.35 16.25
N MET A 115 -39.13 18.74 15.89
CA MET A 115 -40.08 19.30 14.93
C MET A 115 -40.69 20.61 15.43
N ASP A 116 -40.96 20.74 16.74
CA ASP A 116 -41.45 21.97 17.35
C ASP A 116 -40.39 23.09 17.22
N ILE A 117 -39.12 22.82 17.54
CA ILE A 117 -38.04 23.81 17.40
C ILE A 117 -37.81 24.19 15.94
N VAL A 118 -37.78 23.21 15.03
CA VAL A 118 -37.61 23.44 13.59
C VAL A 118 -38.78 24.26 13.04
N SER A 119 -40.02 23.94 13.44
CA SER A 119 -41.20 24.69 13.02
C SER A 119 -41.21 26.12 13.56
N ILE A 120 -40.79 26.36 14.80
CA ILE A 120 -40.64 27.73 15.35
C ILE A 120 -39.60 28.53 14.56
N LEU A 121 -38.47 27.91 14.21
CA LEU A 121 -37.41 28.58 13.45
C LEU A 121 -37.80 28.83 11.99
N PHE A 122 -38.52 27.91 11.35
CA PHE A 122 -38.98 28.07 9.96
C PHE A 122 -40.23 28.97 9.84
N GLN A 123 -41.20 28.88 10.75
CA GLN A 123 -42.40 29.74 10.73
C GLN A 123 -42.08 31.19 11.10
N LYS A 124 -41.08 31.44 11.97
CA LYS A 124 -40.63 32.81 12.26
C LYS A 124 -40.08 33.51 11.01
N LYS A 125 -39.54 32.75 10.05
CA LYS A 125 -38.98 33.29 8.79
C LYS A 125 -40.07 33.69 7.78
N GLU A 126 -41.25 33.09 7.84
CA GLU A 126 -42.35 33.37 6.91
C GLU A 126 -43.19 34.60 7.31
N LYS A 127 -43.33 34.87 8.62
CA LYS A 127 -44.12 36.01 9.13
C LYS A 127 -43.44 37.38 9.01
N GLU A 128 -42.13 37.44 8.72
CA GLU A 128 -41.42 38.71 8.48
C GLU A 128 -41.40 39.15 7.00
N LEU A 129 -41.97 38.36 6.08
CA LEU A 129 -42.01 38.67 4.64
C LEU A 129 -43.34 39.31 4.16
N TYR A 130 -44.28 39.57 5.08
CA TYR A 130 -45.52 40.32 4.83
C TYR A 130 -45.82 41.29 5.98
N LYS A 131 -44.90 42.20 6.26
CA LYS A 131 -45.18 43.43 7.02
C LYS A 131 -44.48 44.62 6.40
#